data_AF-D3BVJ4-F1
#
_entry.id   AF-D3BVJ4-F1
#
_cell.length_a   1.000
_cell.length_b   1.000
_cell.length_c   1.000
_cell.angle_alpha   90.00
_cell.angle_beta   90.00
_cell.angle_gamma   90.00
#
_symmetry.space_group_name_H-M   'P 1'
#
loop_
_entity.id
_entity.type
_entity.pdbx_description
1 polymer ?
#
loop_
_entity_poly.entity_id
_entity_poly.type
_entity_poly.pdbx_seq_one_letter_code
_entity_poly.pdbx_strand_id
1 'polypeptide(L)'
;MNFNNNSNDNQREQKKPTFEYLNLPWKLDSLTYSKILKLNPQVPIGEYDPLVQKIKIPVETPINIAPVFSIIDKLFSDPLEEIVEFNSEQNYFETEGESILWIKDFASTPDIQSLELLCQLSEWKDNNKIKGDVLGSSCNFRFQVNGVTLTFMPRGGFMSQEKRETVPISIREQKYIPIPPDFVIEIRSFMNGTNNKLIYQHRRMCHWITSGVQSAILLDLKGNTVYLYCQTNLTNLANQVTTQQANHPNEINKLQTEIQNTEKLLENPVGLIPMIIETLQSTLEKMRKSLIDLQYQQVYYQNLVAVTPFDFFGVQENFPNVSCIAIPLNLASDAHQGPNIIIRGVGAVDGLRINLSHLKLR
;
A
#
# COMPACT_ATOMS: atom_id res chain seq x y z
N MET A 1 -6.21 -13.52 -15.15
CA MET A 1 -4.91 -14.13 -14.73
C MET A 1 -5.24 -15.19 -13.70
N ASN A 2 -4.90 -16.46 -13.94
CA ASN A 2 -5.03 -17.47 -12.87
C ASN A 2 -3.90 -17.23 -11.87
N PHE A 3 -4.24 -16.81 -10.64
CA PHE A 3 -3.30 -16.70 -9.53
C PHE A 3 -2.95 -18.11 -9.05
N ASN A 4 -2.14 -18.83 -9.82
CA ASN A 4 -1.61 -20.11 -9.39
C ASN A 4 -0.66 -19.88 -8.22
N ASN A 5 -1.05 -20.39 -7.05
CA ASN A 5 -0.18 -20.50 -5.89
C ASN A 5 0.96 -21.47 -6.23
N ASN A 6 2.06 -20.97 -6.82
CA ASN A 6 3.28 -21.77 -6.96
C ASN A 6 3.90 -21.99 -5.58
N SER A 7 3.52 -23.12 -4.99
CA SER A 7 4.03 -23.64 -3.72
C SER A 7 5.41 -24.27 -3.90
N ASN A 8 6.43 -23.44 -4.10
CA ASN A 8 7.81 -23.82 -3.79
C ASN A 8 8.17 -23.28 -2.40
N ASP A 9 7.39 -23.66 -1.39
CA ASP A 9 7.74 -23.46 0.02
C ASP A 9 8.65 -24.62 0.45
N ASN A 10 9.94 -24.49 0.12
CA ASN A 10 10.98 -25.30 0.76
C ASN A 10 10.91 -25.08 2.27
N GLN A 11 10.85 -26.18 3.01
CA GLN A 11 10.84 -26.32 4.47
C GLN A 11 11.54 -25.17 5.22
N ARG A 12 10.83 -24.07 5.46
CA ARG A 12 11.21 -23.07 6.45
C ARG A 12 10.55 -23.48 7.76
N GLU A 13 11.34 -23.53 8.84
CA GLU A 13 10.82 -23.73 10.19
C GLU A 13 9.55 -22.89 10.37
N GLN A 14 8.44 -23.56 10.74
CA GLN A 14 7.19 -22.88 11.03
C GLN A 14 7.40 -22.01 12.26
N LYS A 15 7.80 -20.75 12.03
CA LYS A 15 7.94 -19.74 13.06
C LYS A 15 6.61 -19.64 13.79
N LYS A 16 6.63 -19.81 15.12
CA LYS A 16 5.43 -19.68 15.96
C LYS A 16 4.73 -18.35 15.65
N PRO A 17 3.38 -18.31 15.59
CA PRO A 17 2.68 -17.07 15.33
C PRO A 17 3.00 -16.04 16.42
N THR A 18 3.20 -14.80 15.99
CA THR A 18 3.24 -13.65 16.90
C THR A 18 1.82 -13.37 17.37
N PHE A 19 1.65 -13.00 18.63
CA PHE A 19 0.34 -12.75 19.22
C PHE A 19 0.27 -11.33 19.75
N GLU A 20 -0.91 -10.73 19.62
CA GLU A 20 -1.30 -9.48 20.25
C GLU A 20 -2.49 -9.71 21.19
N TYR A 21 -2.76 -8.73 22.06
CA TYR A 21 -3.94 -8.75 22.90
C TYR A 21 -5.03 -7.86 22.30
N LEU A 22 -6.20 -8.46 22.08
CA LEU A 22 -7.44 -7.72 21.85
C LEU A 22 -8.08 -7.44 23.21
N ASN A 23 -8.06 -6.18 23.62
CA ASN A 23 -8.79 -5.72 24.79
C ASN A 23 -10.28 -5.61 24.43
N LEU A 24 -11.18 -6.02 25.31
CA LEU A 24 -12.62 -5.90 25.09
C LEU A 24 -13.22 -4.85 26.02
N PRO A 25 -14.17 -4.03 25.56
CA PRO A 25 -14.80 -3.02 26.41
C PRO A 25 -15.75 -3.64 27.45
N TRP A 26 -16.09 -4.92 27.27
CA TRP A 26 -17.00 -5.68 28.12
C TRP A 26 -16.49 -7.09 28.40
N LYS A 27 -17.01 -7.66 29.49
CA LYS A 27 -16.69 -9.01 29.95
C LYS A 27 -17.32 -10.05 29.02
N LEU A 28 -16.51 -11.02 28.59
CA LEU A 28 -17.00 -12.24 27.95
C LEU A 28 -17.33 -13.33 28.96
N ASP A 29 -18.46 -14.01 28.73
CA ASP A 29 -18.73 -15.30 29.36
C ASP A 29 -18.06 -16.46 28.60
N SER A 30 -17.95 -17.62 29.26
CA SER A 30 -17.29 -18.81 28.69
C SER A 30 -18.00 -19.35 27.46
N LEU A 31 -19.32 -19.18 27.36
CA LEU A 31 -20.13 -19.61 26.23
C LEU A 31 -19.83 -18.79 24.98
N THR A 32 -19.72 -17.47 25.14
CA THR A 32 -19.42 -16.51 24.08
C THR A 32 -18.00 -16.71 23.56
N TYR A 33 -17.02 -16.83 24.46
CA TYR A 33 -15.67 -17.17 24.07
C TYR A 33 -15.59 -18.50 23.30
N SER A 34 -16.31 -19.54 23.75
CA SER A 34 -16.39 -20.82 23.04
C SER A 34 -16.98 -20.69 21.63
N LYS A 35 -17.97 -19.80 21.42
CA LYS A 35 -18.52 -19.48 20.09
C LYS A 35 -17.48 -18.80 19.20
N ILE A 36 -16.66 -17.89 19.74
CA ILE A 36 -15.57 -17.25 19.00
C ILE A 36 -14.59 -18.32 18.50
N LEU A 37 -14.15 -19.24 19.37
CA LEU A 37 -13.27 -20.34 18.97
C LEU A 37 -13.89 -21.21 17.86
N LYS A 38 -15.18 -21.53 17.98
CA LYS A 38 -15.90 -22.34 16.99
C LYS A 38 -16.05 -21.66 15.63
N LEU A 39 -16.23 -20.35 15.58
CA LEU A 39 -16.31 -19.59 14.33
C LEU A 39 -14.96 -19.38 13.65
N ASN A 40 -13.86 -19.54 14.39
CA ASN A 40 -12.50 -19.32 13.91
C ASN A 40 -11.64 -20.59 14.04
N PRO A 41 -12.09 -21.76 13.55
CA PRO A 41 -11.46 -23.04 13.84
C PRO A 41 -10.03 -23.18 13.28
N GLN A 42 -9.67 -22.33 12.32
CA GLN A 42 -8.35 -22.31 11.67
C GLN A 42 -7.39 -21.29 12.29
N VAL A 43 -7.86 -20.48 13.25
CA VAL A 43 -7.07 -19.43 13.88
C VAL A 43 -6.71 -19.90 15.29
N PRO A 44 -5.41 -19.99 15.66
CA PRO A 44 -5.00 -20.41 16.98
C PRO A 44 -5.23 -19.30 18.01
N ILE A 45 -6.48 -18.97 18.31
CA ILE A 45 -6.85 -17.97 19.33
C ILE A 45 -6.43 -18.50 20.71
N GLY A 46 -5.66 -17.72 21.45
CA GLY A 46 -5.21 -18.05 22.79
C GLY A 46 -6.27 -17.78 23.85
N GLU A 47 -5.94 -18.08 25.10
CA GLU A 47 -6.86 -17.99 26.24
C GLU A 47 -7.41 -16.56 26.44
N TYR A 48 -8.66 -16.49 26.91
CA TYR A 48 -9.28 -15.26 27.38
C TYR A 48 -8.97 -15.06 28.86
N ASP A 49 -8.41 -13.89 29.21
CA ASP A 49 -8.18 -13.49 30.59
C ASP A 49 -9.37 -12.63 31.08
N PRO A 50 -10.24 -13.17 31.96
CA PRO A 50 -11.41 -12.44 32.45
C PRO A 50 -11.08 -11.33 33.45
N LEU A 51 -9.87 -11.30 34.02
CA LEU A 51 -9.47 -10.27 34.98
C LEU A 51 -9.10 -8.97 34.27
N VAL A 52 -8.47 -9.06 33.11
CA VAL A 52 -8.06 -7.91 32.29
C VAL A 52 -8.87 -7.74 31.00
N GLN A 53 -9.83 -8.62 30.74
CA GLN A 53 -10.72 -8.62 29.57
C GLN A 53 -9.96 -8.62 28.24
N LYS A 54 -8.96 -9.52 28.12
CA LYS A 54 -8.12 -9.63 26.93
C LYS A 54 -8.21 -11.01 26.30
N ILE A 55 -8.28 -11.05 24.97
CA ILE A 55 -8.10 -12.28 24.19
C ILE A 55 -6.73 -12.21 23.51
N LYS A 56 -5.95 -13.27 23.63
CA LYS A 56 -4.70 -13.41 22.88
C LYS A 56 -5.00 -13.86 21.44
N ILE A 57 -4.61 -13.05 20.47
CA ILE A 57 -4.95 -13.24 19.04
C ILE A 57 -3.67 -13.30 18.22
N PRO A 58 -3.53 -14.25 17.28
CA PRO A 58 -2.41 -14.24 16.34
C PRO A 58 -2.53 -13.04 15.39
N VAL A 59 -1.43 -12.29 15.21
CA VAL A 59 -1.36 -11.24 14.19
C VAL A 59 -1.57 -11.82 12.80
N GLU A 60 -1.87 -10.97 11.82
CA GLU A 60 -1.97 -11.35 10.41
C GLU A 60 -3.13 -12.30 10.08
N THR A 61 -4.11 -12.43 10.98
CA THR A 61 -5.27 -13.30 10.79
C THR A 61 -6.58 -12.52 10.87
N PRO A 62 -7.60 -12.90 10.08
CA PRO A 62 -8.96 -12.42 10.28
C PRO A 62 -9.57 -13.17 11.44
N ILE A 63 -10.32 -12.46 12.28
CA ILE A 63 -11.15 -13.06 13.31
C ILE A 63 -12.57 -12.58 13.18
N ASN A 64 -13.49 -13.54 13.11
CA ASN A 64 -14.91 -13.28 13.23
C ASN A 64 -15.29 -13.17 14.71
N ILE A 65 -15.55 -11.94 15.14
CA ILE A 65 -15.96 -11.62 16.51
C ILE A 65 -17.49 -11.43 16.64
N ALA A 66 -18.28 -11.90 15.67
CA ALA A 66 -19.75 -11.80 15.72
C ALA A 66 -20.39 -12.27 17.04
N PRO A 67 -19.90 -13.33 17.73
CA PRO A 67 -20.51 -13.78 18.98
C PRO A 67 -20.43 -12.75 20.11
N VAL A 68 -19.49 -11.81 20.01
CA VAL A 68 -19.27 -10.74 20.99
C VAL A 68 -20.43 -9.73 20.97
N PHE A 69 -21.13 -9.60 19.85
CA PHE A 69 -22.15 -8.57 19.67
C PHE A 69 -23.50 -9.06 20.16
N SER A 70 -24.05 -8.41 21.19
CA SER A 70 -25.44 -8.64 21.55
C SER A 70 -26.37 -7.91 20.57
N ILE A 71 -27.62 -8.39 20.48
CA ILE A 71 -28.67 -7.73 19.69
C ILE A 71 -28.92 -6.30 20.20
N ILE A 72 -28.73 -6.08 21.50
CA ILE A 72 -28.91 -4.78 22.14
C ILE A 72 -27.79 -3.82 21.70
N ASP A 73 -26.55 -4.29 21.63
CA ASP A 73 -25.41 -3.44 21.25
C ASP A 73 -25.59 -2.89 19.83
N LYS A 74 -26.02 -3.74 18.89
CA LYS A 74 -26.31 -3.33 17.50
C LYS A 74 -27.41 -2.27 17.37
N LEU A 75 -28.26 -2.10 18.38
CA LEU A 75 -29.32 -1.09 18.38
C LEU A 75 -28.84 0.28 18.89
N PHE A 76 -27.73 0.33 19.64
CA PHE A 76 -27.28 1.55 20.32
C PHE A 76 -25.88 2.01 19.90
N SER A 77 -24.99 1.13 19.44
CA SER A 77 -23.64 1.45 18.94
C SER A 77 -23.19 0.46 17.86
N ASP A 78 -22.10 0.79 17.15
CA ASP A 78 -21.36 -0.20 16.35
C ASP A 78 -20.32 -0.87 17.27
N PRO A 79 -20.56 -2.12 17.72
CA PRO A 79 -19.67 -2.77 18.68
C PRO A 79 -18.31 -3.14 18.08
N LEU A 80 -18.20 -3.25 16.76
CA LEU A 80 -16.90 -3.45 16.09
C LEU A 80 -16.08 -2.16 16.17
N GLU A 81 -16.73 -1.02 15.95
CA GLU A 81 -16.09 0.30 16.12
C GLU A 81 -15.66 0.55 17.55
N GLU A 82 -16.47 0.20 18.54
CA GLU A 82 -16.12 0.35 19.95
C GLU A 82 -14.90 -0.49 20.33
N ILE A 83 -14.79 -1.73 19.83
CA ILE A 83 -13.60 -2.56 20.01
C ILE A 83 -12.37 -1.91 19.36
N VAL A 84 -12.48 -1.40 18.14
CA VAL A 84 -11.37 -0.72 17.46
C VAL A 84 -10.94 0.53 18.24
N GLU A 85 -11.89 1.32 18.72
CA GLU A 85 -11.65 2.49 19.56
C GLU A 85 -10.96 2.13 20.87
N PHE A 86 -11.43 1.09 21.55
CA PHE A 86 -10.88 0.65 22.83
C PHE A 86 -9.42 0.16 22.73
N ASN A 87 -8.98 -0.16 21.52
CA ASN A 87 -7.64 -0.65 21.26
C ASN A 87 -6.80 0.30 20.38
N SER A 88 -7.26 1.55 20.15
CA SER A 88 -6.66 2.46 19.18
C SER A 88 -5.22 2.88 19.50
N GLU A 89 -4.78 2.75 20.75
CA GLU A 89 -3.41 3.08 21.17
C GLU A 89 -2.41 1.95 20.90
N GLN A 90 -2.86 0.71 20.76
CA GLN A 90 -2.01 -0.48 20.78
C GLN A 90 -2.04 -1.27 19.48
N ASN A 91 -3.09 -1.14 18.69
CA ASN A 91 -3.33 -2.03 17.56
C ASN A 91 -3.92 -1.28 16.37
N TYR A 92 -3.37 -1.55 15.20
CA TYR A 92 -3.88 -1.05 13.93
C TYR A 92 -4.78 -2.12 13.31
N PHE A 93 -6.07 -2.02 13.61
CA PHE A 93 -7.07 -2.93 13.06
C PHE A 93 -7.57 -2.43 11.72
N GLU A 94 -7.79 -3.38 10.84
CA GLU A 94 -8.67 -3.22 9.70
C GLU A 94 -9.95 -3.99 9.96
N THR A 95 -11.05 -3.55 9.36
CA THR A 95 -12.35 -4.20 9.56
C THR A 95 -12.99 -4.55 8.23
N GLU A 96 -13.80 -5.60 8.26
CA GLU A 96 -14.56 -6.06 7.11
C GLU A 96 -15.95 -6.54 7.54
N GLY A 97 -16.97 -5.97 6.91
CA GLY A 97 -18.36 -6.21 7.23
C GLY A 97 -18.70 -5.82 8.66
N GLU A 98 -19.64 -6.55 9.25
CA GLU A 98 -20.12 -6.24 10.61
C GLU A 98 -19.24 -6.84 11.71
N SER A 99 -18.33 -7.78 11.41
CA SER A 99 -17.74 -8.61 12.47
C SER A 99 -16.36 -9.18 12.22
N ILE A 100 -15.73 -8.89 11.09
CA ILE A 100 -14.37 -9.35 10.82
C ILE A 100 -13.38 -8.27 11.24
N LEU A 101 -12.44 -8.65 12.10
CA LEU A 101 -11.33 -7.83 12.53
C LEU A 101 -10.02 -8.44 12.01
N TRP A 102 -9.21 -7.60 11.38
CA TRP A 102 -7.90 -7.95 10.84
C TRP A 102 -6.82 -7.27 11.68
N ILE A 103 -5.90 -8.04 12.24
CA ILE A 103 -4.73 -7.50 12.93
C ILE A 103 -3.57 -7.39 11.95
N LYS A 104 -3.09 -6.18 11.67
CA LYS A 104 -1.95 -5.95 10.77
C LYS A 104 -0.62 -6.38 11.41
N ASP A 105 0.37 -6.62 10.55
CA ASP A 105 1.76 -6.78 10.99
C ASP A 105 2.54 -5.46 11.00
N PHE A 106 3.49 -5.38 11.93
CA PHE A 106 4.48 -4.31 12.03
C PHE A 106 5.87 -4.82 11.65
N ALA A 107 5.95 -5.54 10.54
CA ALA A 107 7.24 -5.92 10.00
C ALA A 107 8.02 -4.65 9.61
N SER A 108 9.22 -4.49 10.15
CA SER A 108 10.05 -3.29 9.95
C SER A 108 10.46 -3.07 8.49
N THR A 109 10.74 -4.15 7.76
CA THR A 109 11.18 -4.06 6.36
C THR A 109 10.11 -3.42 5.45
N PRO A 110 8.85 -3.90 5.41
CA PRO A 110 7.78 -3.19 4.70
C PRO A 110 7.59 -1.74 5.15
N ASP A 111 7.78 -1.44 6.44
CA ASP A 111 7.60 -0.08 6.95
C ASP A 111 8.68 0.88 6.42
N ILE A 112 9.95 0.48 6.47
CA ILE A 112 11.08 1.22 5.88
C ILE A 112 10.87 1.45 4.37
N GLN A 113 10.40 0.42 3.66
CA GLN A 113 10.10 0.53 2.24
C GLN A 113 8.94 1.49 1.97
N SER A 114 7.90 1.47 2.82
CA SER A 114 6.77 2.39 2.70
C SER A 114 7.21 3.84 2.92
N LEU A 115 8.10 4.09 3.88
CA LEU A 115 8.64 5.41 4.15
C LEU A 115 9.40 5.96 2.93
N GLU A 116 10.27 5.15 2.31
CA GLU A 116 10.98 5.55 1.08
C GLU A 116 10.01 5.92 -0.05
N LEU A 117 8.96 5.12 -0.27
CA LEU A 117 7.96 5.41 -1.30
C LEU A 117 7.14 6.67 -0.98
N LEU A 118 6.83 6.92 0.29
CA LEU A 118 6.16 8.14 0.75
C LEU A 118 7.03 9.38 0.57
N CYS A 119 8.35 9.28 0.78
CA CYS A 119 9.29 10.35 0.48
C CYS A 119 9.25 10.71 -1.01
N GLN A 120 9.35 9.73 -1.90
CA GLN A 120 9.28 9.96 -3.36
C GLN A 120 7.94 10.58 -3.78
N LEU A 121 6.83 10.12 -3.19
CA LEU A 121 5.49 10.68 -3.44
C LEU A 121 5.39 12.13 -2.96
N SER A 122 5.98 12.46 -1.81
CA SER A 122 6.02 13.83 -1.26
C SER A 122 6.86 14.77 -2.12
N GLU A 123 8.04 14.31 -2.54
CA GLU A 123 8.91 15.05 -3.45
C GLU A 123 8.22 15.32 -4.80
N TRP A 124 7.54 14.32 -5.37
CA TRP A 124 6.75 14.52 -6.59
C TRP A 124 5.68 15.59 -6.39
N LYS A 125 4.91 15.51 -5.30
CA LYS A 125 3.85 16.48 -4.99
C LYS A 125 4.42 17.89 -4.93
N ASP A 126 5.50 18.08 -4.20
CA ASP A 126 6.09 19.40 -3.96
C ASP A 126 6.74 19.97 -5.22
N ASN A 127 7.51 19.15 -5.95
CA ASN A 127 8.17 19.56 -7.20
C ASN A 127 7.17 19.95 -8.30
N ASN A 128 6.00 19.31 -8.33
CA ASN A 128 4.96 19.58 -9.32
C ASN A 128 3.88 20.55 -8.79
N LYS A 129 4.03 21.08 -7.56
CA LYS A 129 3.08 21.99 -6.91
C LYS A 129 1.65 21.43 -6.89
N ILE A 130 1.52 20.12 -6.75
CA ILE A 130 0.24 19.42 -6.72
C ILE A 130 -0.41 19.67 -5.36
N LYS A 131 -1.70 20.06 -5.38
CA LYS A 131 -2.46 20.26 -4.16
C LYS A 131 -3.10 18.96 -3.68
N GLY A 132 -2.92 18.65 -2.40
CA GLY A 132 -3.37 17.43 -1.77
C GLY A 132 -2.40 16.97 -0.69
N ASP A 133 -2.61 15.77 -0.18
CA ASP A 133 -1.86 15.23 0.94
C ASP A 133 -1.31 13.85 0.62
N VAL A 134 -0.08 13.63 1.07
CA VAL A 134 0.53 12.30 1.14
C VAL A 134 0.12 11.66 2.46
N LEU A 135 -0.40 10.45 2.37
CA LEU A 135 -1.04 9.73 3.47
C LEU A 135 -0.19 8.52 3.84
N GLY A 136 0.13 8.39 5.12
CA GLY A 136 0.96 7.30 5.65
C GLY A 136 0.17 6.10 6.14
N SER A 137 0.88 5.14 6.73
CA SER A 137 0.34 3.86 7.21
C SER A 137 -0.61 3.95 8.40
N SER A 138 -0.75 5.13 9.02
CA SER A 138 -1.65 5.41 10.14
C SER A 138 -3.01 5.96 9.72
N CYS A 139 -3.22 6.29 8.44
CA CYS A 139 -4.50 6.84 7.97
C CYS A 139 -5.53 5.71 7.74
N ASN A 140 -6.66 5.76 8.44
CA ASN A 140 -7.77 4.82 8.25
C ASN A 140 -8.76 5.35 7.23
N PHE A 141 -9.18 4.49 6.30
CA PHE A 141 -10.22 4.78 5.33
C PHE A 141 -11.38 3.84 5.54
N ARG A 142 -12.57 4.38 5.77
CA ARG A 142 -13.82 3.61 5.89
C ARG A 142 -14.68 3.83 4.67
N PHE A 143 -14.98 2.79 3.91
CA PHE A 143 -15.78 2.90 2.69
C PHE A 143 -16.53 1.60 2.44
N GLN A 144 -17.50 1.62 1.52
CA GLN A 144 -18.28 0.43 1.17
C GLN A 144 -17.88 -0.13 -0.19
N VAL A 145 -17.80 -1.46 -0.28
CA VAL A 145 -17.64 -2.21 -1.53
C VAL A 145 -18.72 -3.28 -1.56
N ASN A 146 -19.59 -3.24 -2.58
CA ASN A 146 -20.68 -4.22 -2.75
C ASN A 146 -21.58 -4.37 -1.50
N GLY A 147 -21.86 -3.27 -0.79
CA GLY A 147 -22.67 -3.26 0.44
C GLY A 147 -21.94 -3.72 1.71
N VAL A 148 -20.65 -4.06 1.61
CA VAL A 148 -19.79 -4.42 2.75
C VAL A 148 -18.96 -3.21 3.15
N THR A 149 -19.07 -2.78 4.41
CA THR A 149 -18.21 -1.75 4.99
C THR A 149 -16.81 -2.31 5.23
N LEU A 150 -15.79 -1.58 4.79
CA LEU A 150 -14.38 -1.90 4.95
C LEU A 150 -13.70 -0.74 5.66
N THR A 151 -12.81 -1.03 6.61
CA THR A 151 -11.86 -0.04 7.13
C THR A 151 -10.45 -0.51 6.82
N PHE A 152 -9.76 0.16 5.88
CA PHE A 152 -8.42 -0.20 5.44
C PHE A 152 -7.40 0.89 5.72
N MET A 153 -6.15 0.46 5.89
CA MET A 153 -5.00 1.32 6.16
C MET A 153 -3.92 1.08 5.12
N PRO A 154 -3.78 1.91 4.08
CA PRO A 154 -2.78 1.68 3.04
C PRO A 154 -1.37 1.81 3.61
N ARG A 155 -0.35 1.19 2.99
CA ARG A 155 1.06 1.46 3.37
C ARG A 155 1.47 2.88 2.97
N GLY A 156 0.88 3.43 1.92
CA GLY A 156 0.97 4.84 1.57
C GLY A 156 -0.09 5.23 0.54
N GLY A 157 -0.32 6.53 0.37
CA GLY A 157 -1.26 7.00 -0.64
C GLY A 157 -1.21 8.50 -0.88
N PHE A 158 -2.00 8.95 -1.86
CA PHE A 158 -2.19 10.36 -2.16
C PHE A 158 -3.68 10.66 -2.27
N MET A 159 -4.12 11.76 -1.66
CA MET A 159 -5.47 12.29 -1.79
C MET A 159 -5.40 13.73 -2.28
N SER A 160 -6.03 14.00 -3.42
CA SER A 160 -6.13 15.34 -3.99
C SER A 160 -6.88 16.29 -3.03
N GLN A 161 -6.56 17.58 -3.14
CA GLN A 161 -7.26 18.60 -2.35
C GLN A 161 -8.77 18.58 -2.62
N GLU A 162 -9.19 18.45 -3.88
CA GLU A 162 -10.60 18.39 -4.27
C GLU A 162 -11.33 17.27 -3.53
N LYS A 163 -10.77 16.05 -3.54
CA LYS A 163 -11.36 14.90 -2.86
C LYS A 163 -11.38 15.10 -1.34
N ARG A 164 -10.27 15.55 -0.76
CA ARG A 164 -10.19 15.87 0.67
C ARG A 164 -11.25 16.91 1.06
N GLU A 165 -11.47 17.90 0.22
CA GLU A 165 -12.40 19.00 0.47
C GLU A 165 -13.87 18.56 0.57
N THR A 166 -14.22 17.43 -0.04
CA THR A 166 -15.57 16.85 0.07
C THR A 166 -15.87 16.27 1.47
N VAL A 167 -14.85 15.96 2.27
CA VAL A 167 -15.01 15.45 3.64
C VAL A 167 -15.15 16.64 4.59
N PRO A 168 -16.19 16.75 5.42
CA PRO A 168 -16.27 17.80 6.44
C PRO A 168 -15.05 17.80 7.38
N ILE A 169 -14.57 18.99 7.78
CA ILE A 169 -13.39 19.13 8.67
C ILE A 169 -13.56 18.31 9.96
N SER A 170 -14.76 18.34 10.54
CA SER A 170 -15.09 17.57 11.75
C SER A 170 -14.93 16.07 11.58
N ILE A 171 -15.00 15.53 10.36
CA ILE A 171 -14.76 14.12 10.06
C ILE A 171 -13.29 13.88 9.69
N ARG A 172 -12.62 14.84 9.04
CA ARG A 172 -11.17 14.73 8.74
C ARG A 172 -10.31 14.61 9.99
N GLU A 173 -10.74 15.25 11.08
CA GLU A 173 -10.09 15.22 12.38
C GLU A 173 -10.51 14.00 13.23
N GLN A 174 -11.48 13.21 12.77
CA GLN A 174 -11.88 11.95 13.40
C GLN A 174 -10.97 10.79 12.97
N LYS A 175 -11.25 9.60 13.52
CA LYS A 175 -10.41 8.40 13.40
C LYS A 175 -10.31 7.82 11.99
N TYR A 176 -11.25 8.11 11.10
CA TYR A 176 -11.27 7.57 9.74
C TYR A 176 -11.77 8.58 8.69
N ILE A 177 -11.31 8.39 7.45
CA ILE A 177 -11.75 9.16 6.29
C ILE A 177 -12.79 8.33 5.52
N PRO A 178 -14.02 8.84 5.28
CA PRO A 178 -15.14 8.05 4.75
C PRO A 178 -15.09 7.83 3.22
N ILE A 179 -14.00 8.23 2.58
CA ILE A 179 -13.79 8.12 1.13
C ILE A 179 -12.35 7.64 0.88
N PRO A 180 -12.10 6.78 -0.12
CA PRO A 180 -10.75 6.29 -0.37
C PRO A 180 -9.84 7.41 -0.92
N PRO A 181 -8.50 7.28 -0.82
CA PRO A 181 -7.57 8.17 -1.51
C PRO A 181 -7.68 8.05 -3.03
N ASP A 182 -6.92 8.85 -3.78
CA ASP A 182 -6.87 8.77 -5.25
C ASP A 182 -5.87 7.73 -5.74
N PHE A 183 -4.80 7.52 -4.96
CA PHE A 183 -3.74 6.58 -5.24
C PHE A 183 -3.33 5.84 -3.97
N VAL A 184 -3.03 4.54 -4.10
CA VAL A 184 -2.61 3.67 -2.99
C VAL A 184 -1.35 2.88 -3.32
N ILE A 185 -0.48 2.75 -2.34
CA ILE A 185 0.65 1.83 -2.31
C ILE A 185 0.40 0.79 -1.21
N GLU A 186 0.53 -0.48 -1.56
CA GLU A 186 0.60 -1.59 -0.64
C GLU A 186 1.92 -2.34 -0.81
N ILE A 187 2.42 -2.89 0.29
CA ILE A 187 3.66 -3.67 0.33
C ILE A 187 3.35 -4.96 1.06
N ARG A 188 3.53 -6.08 0.36
CA ARG A 188 3.31 -7.40 0.95
C ARG A 188 4.48 -7.73 1.87
N SER A 189 4.16 -8.07 3.12
CA SER A 189 5.15 -8.51 4.08
C SER A 189 5.69 -9.90 3.77
N PHE A 190 6.91 -10.18 4.25
CA PHE A 190 7.55 -11.49 4.12
C PHE A 190 6.97 -12.55 5.06
N MET A 191 6.18 -12.13 6.04
CA MET A 191 5.51 -13.00 7.00
C MET A 191 4.50 -13.94 6.32
N ASN A 192 4.02 -14.93 7.07
CA ASN A 192 3.26 -16.06 6.53
C ASN A 192 1.78 -16.05 6.91
N GLY A 193 1.30 -15.01 7.61
CA GLY A 193 -0.10 -14.93 7.99
C GLY A 193 -1.06 -14.75 6.82
N THR A 194 -2.35 -14.89 7.09
CA THR A 194 -3.41 -14.91 6.08
C THR A 194 -3.50 -13.60 5.33
N ASN A 195 -3.36 -12.46 6.01
CA ASN A 195 -3.35 -11.16 5.33
C ASN A 195 -2.08 -10.96 4.47
N ASN A 196 -1.04 -11.78 4.62
CA ASN A 196 0.18 -11.74 3.81
C ASN A 196 0.17 -12.78 2.69
N LYS A 197 -0.94 -13.49 2.48
CA LYS A 197 -1.12 -14.31 1.27
C LYS A 197 -1.33 -13.42 0.06
N LEU A 198 -0.71 -13.78 -1.05
CA LEU A 198 -0.76 -13.00 -2.30
C LEU A 198 -2.21 -12.76 -2.73
N ILE A 199 -3.05 -13.81 -2.67
CA ILE A 199 -4.47 -13.72 -3.03
C ILE A 199 -5.25 -12.70 -2.18
N TYR A 200 -4.95 -12.59 -0.89
CA TYR A 200 -5.57 -11.57 -0.04
C TYR A 200 -5.11 -10.16 -0.44
N GLN A 201 -3.82 -10.00 -0.73
CA GLN A 201 -3.28 -8.72 -1.19
C GLN A 201 -3.91 -8.31 -2.54
N HIS A 202 -4.08 -9.24 -3.48
CA HIS A 202 -4.82 -9.00 -4.72
C HIS A 202 -6.26 -8.53 -4.45
N ARG A 203 -6.97 -9.22 -3.55
CA ARG A 203 -8.34 -8.85 -3.15
C ARG A 203 -8.42 -7.45 -2.57
N ARG A 204 -7.51 -7.14 -1.65
CA ARG A 204 -7.39 -5.82 -1.04
C ARG A 204 -7.17 -4.71 -2.07
N MET A 205 -6.29 -4.94 -3.05
CA MET A 205 -6.09 -3.98 -4.16
C MET A 205 -7.36 -3.81 -5.01
N CYS A 206 -8.10 -4.89 -5.26
CA CYS A 206 -9.36 -4.81 -5.99
C CYS A 206 -10.42 -4.02 -5.22
N HIS A 207 -10.50 -4.17 -3.89
CA HIS A 207 -11.37 -3.36 -3.03
C HIS A 207 -11.01 -1.88 -3.08
N TRP A 208 -9.72 -1.53 -3.05
CA TRP A 208 -9.26 -0.15 -3.21
C TRP A 208 -9.73 0.46 -4.54
N ILE A 209 -9.49 -0.22 -5.66
CA ILE A 209 -9.88 0.30 -6.98
C ILE A 209 -11.41 0.39 -7.11
N THR A 210 -12.13 -0.62 -6.62
CA THR A 210 -13.60 -0.69 -6.66
C THR A 210 -14.24 0.42 -5.83
N SER A 211 -13.60 0.84 -4.73
CA SER A 211 -14.13 1.93 -3.90
C SER A 211 -13.90 3.33 -4.46
N GLY A 212 -13.05 3.48 -5.49
CA GLY A 212 -12.81 4.77 -6.14
C GLY A 212 -11.35 5.23 -6.16
N VAL A 213 -10.39 4.37 -5.80
CA VAL A 213 -8.96 4.63 -6.06
C VAL A 213 -8.70 4.51 -7.56
N GLN A 214 -8.03 5.49 -8.16
CA GLN A 214 -7.84 5.57 -9.62
C GLN A 214 -6.74 4.62 -10.10
N SER A 215 -5.62 4.58 -9.37
CA SER A 215 -4.48 3.71 -9.64
C SER A 215 -3.83 3.27 -8.33
N ALA A 216 -3.16 2.13 -8.32
CA ALA A 216 -2.53 1.60 -7.13
C ALA A 216 -1.37 0.65 -7.46
N ILE A 217 -0.45 0.49 -6.51
CA ILE A 217 0.74 -0.37 -6.63
C ILE A 217 0.74 -1.37 -5.48
N LEU A 218 0.91 -2.65 -5.80
CA LEU A 218 1.22 -3.69 -4.82
C LEU A 218 2.63 -4.21 -5.08
N LEU A 219 3.53 -3.95 -4.13
CA LEU A 219 4.89 -4.45 -4.16
C LEU A 219 4.96 -5.82 -3.47
N ASP A 220 5.16 -6.88 -4.25
CA ASP A 220 5.35 -8.25 -3.78
C ASP A 220 6.82 -8.68 -3.94
N LEU A 221 7.67 -8.19 -3.03
CA LEU A 221 9.08 -8.57 -3.02
C LEU A 221 9.28 -10.06 -2.68
N LYS A 222 8.36 -10.66 -1.93
CA LYS A 222 8.37 -12.10 -1.63
C LYS A 222 8.18 -12.93 -2.90
N GLY A 223 7.30 -12.48 -3.79
CA GLY A 223 7.04 -13.07 -5.11
C GLY A 223 7.86 -12.47 -6.26
N ASN A 224 8.85 -11.61 -5.97
CA ASN A 224 9.69 -10.94 -6.97
C ASN A 224 8.89 -10.23 -8.07
N THR A 225 7.76 -9.62 -7.71
CA THR A 225 6.80 -9.02 -8.65
C THR A 225 6.25 -7.72 -8.10
N VAL A 226 6.01 -6.74 -8.98
CA VAL A 226 5.15 -5.59 -8.66
C VAL A 226 3.89 -5.65 -9.51
N TYR A 227 2.76 -5.35 -8.89
CA TYR A 227 1.47 -5.32 -9.57
C TYR A 227 0.96 -3.88 -9.64
N LEU A 228 0.58 -3.46 -10.85
CA LEU A 228 -0.04 -2.17 -11.07
C LEU A 228 -1.53 -2.38 -11.30
N TYR A 229 -2.36 -1.63 -10.57
CA TYR A 229 -3.81 -1.69 -10.64
C TYR A 229 -4.38 -0.36 -11.06
N CYS A 230 -5.42 -0.37 -11.87
CA CYS A 230 -6.08 0.83 -12.30
C CYS A 230 -7.57 0.56 -12.54
N GLN A 231 -8.39 1.59 -12.38
CA GLN A 231 -9.77 1.56 -12.84
C GLN A 231 -9.80 1.32 -14.36
N THR A 232 -10.56 0.32 -14.79
CA THR A 232 -10.66 -0.04 -16.23
C THR A 232 -11.17 1.14 -17.08
N ASN A 233 -11.99 2.01 -16.47
CA ASN A 233 -12.56 3.20 -17.09
C ASN A 233 -11.81 4.50 -16.75
N LEU A 234 -10.55 4.43 -16.30
CA LEU A 234 -9.78 5.64 -16.00
C LEU A 234 -9.64 6.50 -17.26
N THR A 235 -10.25 7.69 -17.21
CA THR A 235 -10.26 8.65 -18.32
C THR A 235 -8.84 9.04 -18.72
N ASN A 236 -8.57 9.12 -20.03
CA ASN A 236 -7.29 9.54 -20.59
C ASN A 236 -6.07 8.66 -20.28
N LEU A 237 -6.25 7.44 -19.74
CA LEU A 237 -5.12 6.55 -19.43
C LEU A 237 -4.16 6.36 -20.62
N ALA A 238 -4.67 6.03 -21.81
CA ALA A 238 -3.85 5.83 -22.99
C ALA A 238 -3.07 7.09 -23.41
N ASN A 239 -3.69 8.27 -23.28
CA ASN A 239 -3.06 9.55 -23.60
C ASN A 239 -1.98 9.91 -22.57
N GLN A 240 -2.21 9.65 -21.27
CA GLN A 240 -1.21 9.84 -20.22
C GLN A 240 0.01 8.97 -20.49
N VAL A 241 -0.19 7.66 -20.71
CA VAL A 241 0.91 6.73 -21.02
C VAL A 241 1.68 7.16 -22.27
N THR A 242 0.98 7.51 -23.36
CA THR A 242 1.62 7.96 -24.60
C THR A 242 2.43 9.23 -24.39
N THR A 243 1.90 10.20 -23.66
CA THR A 243 2.58 11.46 -23.35
C THR A 243 3.84 11.23 -22.51
N GLN A 244 3.74 10.37 -21.48
CA GLN A 244 4.90 10.03 -20.64
C GLN A 244 5.99 9.31 -21.44
N GLN A 245 5.62 8.41 -22.35
CA GLN A 245 6.56 7.71 -23.24
C GLN A 245 7.23 8.67 -24.22
N ALA A 246 6.47 9.59 -24.83
CA ALA A 246 6.99 10.57 -25.76
C ALA A 246 7.92 11.60 -25.08
N ASN A 247 7.63 11.97 -23.83
CA ASN A 247 8.43 12.92 -23.07
C ASN A 247 9.74 12.33 -22.54
N HIS A 248 9.80 11.02 -22.33
CA HIS A 248 10.95 10.38 -21.69
C HIS A 248 12.29 10.61 -22.44
N PRO A 249 12.39 10.43 -23.77
CA PRO A 249 13.60 10.78 -24.52
C PRO A 249 13.97 12.28 -24.44
N ASN A 250 12.96 13.16 -24.42
CA ASN A 250 13.18 14.61 -24.33
C ASN A 250 13.82 14.99 -22.98
N GLU A 251 13.41 14.33 -21.90
CA GLU A 251 13.99 14.53 -20.57
C GLU A 251 15.46 14.10 -20.51
N ILE A 252 15.78 12.93 -21.10
CA ILE A 252 17.15 12.43 -21.20
C ILE A 252 18.02 13.43 -21.98
N ASN A 253 17.57 13.85 -23.16
CA ASN A 253 18.32 14.77 -24.02
C ASN A 253 18.55 16.14 -23.35
N LYS A 254 17.52 16.65 -22.67
CA LYS A 254 17.62 17.91 -21.90
C LYS A 254 18.68 17.79 -20.81
N LEU A 255 18.61 16.74 -20.00
CA LEU A 255 19.55 16.54 -18.89
C LEU A 255 20.98 16.30 -19.38
N GLN A 256 21.17 15.56 -20.48
CA GLN A 256 22.48 15.40 -21.13
C GLN A 256 23.06 16.74 -21.60
N THR A 257 22.22 17.61 -22.17
CA THR A 257 22.65 18.95 -22.58
C THR A 257 23.06 19.81 -21.38
N GLU A 258 22.30 19.76 -20.28
CA GLU A 258 22.63 20.47 -19.03
C GLU A 258 23.95 19.96 -18.41
N ILE A 259 24.18 18.64 -18.41
CA ILE A 259 25.44 18.01 -17.99
C ILE A 259 26.60 18.54 -18.84
N GLN A 260 26.50 18.46 -20.18
CA GLN A 260 27.56 18.92 -21.09
C GLN A 260 27.86 20.41 -20.92
N ASN A 261 26.84 21.24 -20.72
CA ASN A 261 27.04 22.67 -20.49
C ASN A 261 27.75 22.94 -19.16
N THR A 262 27.39 22.20 -18.11
CA THR A 262 28.02 22.32 -16.79
C THR A 262 29.48 21.85 -16.82
N GLU A 263 29.77 20.75 -17.53
CA GLU A 263 31.13 20.25 -17.75
C GLU A 263 32.00 21.28 -18.46
N LYS A 264 31.50 21.90 -19.54
CA LYS A 264 32.22 22.97 -20.25
C LYS A 264 32.54 24.18 -19.37
N LEU A 265 31.65 24.54 -18.45
CA LEU A 265 31.90 25.63 -17.48
C LEU A 265 33.00 25.24 -16.47
N LEU A 266 33.05 23.97 -16.05
CA LEU A 266 34.07 23.47 -15.14
C LEU A 266 35.44 23.26 -15.82
N GLU A 267 35.47 22.97 -17.12
CA GLU A 267 36.70 22.87 -17.91
C GLU A 267 37.39 24.22 -18.10
N ASN A 268 36.63 25.32 -18.09
CA ASN A 268 37.14 26.69 -18.19
C ASN A 268 36.63 27.57 -17.04
N PRO A 269 37.13 27.39 -15.81
CA PRO A 269 36.60 28.06 -14.61
C PRO A 269 37.03 29.53 -14.49
N VAL A 270 37.50 30.17 -15.57
CA VAL A 270 37.97 31.56 -15.54
C VAL A 270 36.83 32.46 -15.06
N GLY A 271 37.08 33.16 -13.95
CA GLY A 271 36.10 34.05 -13.32
C GLY A 271 35.19 33.39 -12.28
N LEU A 272 35.30 32.08 -12.05
CA LEU A 272 34.58 31.38 -10.99
C LEU A 272 35.41 31.35 -9.70
N ILE A 273 34.77 31.60 -8.57
CA ILE A 273 35.36 31.40 -7.24
C ILE A 273 35.22 29.95 -6.79
N PRO A 274 36.08 29.43 -5.90
CA PRO A 274 36.06 28.03 -5.47
C PRO A 274 34.70 27.50 -4.99
N MET A 275 33.96 28.30 -4.23
CA MET A 275 32.61 27.94 -3.74
C MET A 275 31.62 27.65 -4.89
N ILE A 276 31.71 28.39 -6.00
CA ILE A 276 30.84 28.15 -7.16
C ILE A 276 31.25 26.86 -7.86
N ILE A 277 32.56 26.59 -7.97
CA ILE A 277 33.09 25.35 -8.55
C ILE A 277 32.57 24.13 -7.78
N GLU A 278 32.64 24.16 -6.45
CA GLU A 278 32.12 23.08 -5.60
C GLU A 278 30.60 22.88 -5.78
N THR A 279 29.85 23.97 -5.88
CA THR A 279 28.40 23.93 -6.13
C THR A 279 28.08 23.31 -7.49
N LEU A 280 28.82 23.69 -8.54
CA LEU A 280 28.66 23.15 -9.88
C LEU A 280 29.03 21.67 -9.94
N GLN A 281 30.11 21.25 -9.27
CA GLN A 281 30.50 19.84 -9.16
C GLN A 281 29.41 19.01 -8.45
N SER A 282 28.92 19.49 -7.31
CA SER A 282 27.82 18.83 -6.59
C SER A 282 26.56 18.71 -7.44
N THR A 283 26.22 19.77 -8.19
CA THR A 283 25.07 19.77 -9.09
C THR A 283 25.27 18.80 -10.25
N LEU A 284 26.47 18.76 -10.85
CA LEU A 284 26.83 17.84 -11.93
C LEU A 284 26.68 16.38 -11.51
N GLU A 285 27.13 16.01 -10.31
CA GLU A 285 26.97 14.65 -9.78
C GLU A 285 25.49 14.30 -9.57
N LYS A 286 24.66 15.23 -9.08
CA LYS A 286 23.20 15.02 -8.98
C LYS A 286 22.55 14.84 -10.35
N MET A 287 22.96 15.62 -11.35
CA MET A 287 22.46 15.50 -12.73
C MET A 287 22.86 14.15 -13.34
N ARG A 288 24.13 13.74 -13.19
CA ARG A 288 24.62 12.44 -13.66
C ARG A 288 23.87 11.27 -13.02
N LYS A 289 23.66 11.32 -11.69
CA LYS A 289 22.84 10.32 -10.99
C LYS A 289 21.41 10.29 -11.54
N SER A 290 20.79 11.44 -11.71
CA SER A 290 19.43 11.53 -12.27
C SER A 290 19.35 10.99 -13.70
N LEU A 291 20.40 11.17 -14.50
CA LEU A 291 20.48 10.60 -15.85
C LEU A 291 20.54 9.07 -15.82
N ILE A 292 21.31 8.49 -14.90
CA ILE A 292 21.37 7.04 -14.68
C ILE A 292 19.97 6.52 -14.30
N ASP A 293 19.29 7.18 -13.36
CA ASP A 293 17.94 6.80 -12.93
C ASP A 293 16.91 6.89 -14.07
N LEU A 294 17.04 7.88 -14.97
CA LEU A 294 16.21 7.96 -16.17
C LEU A 294 16.47 6.81 -17.15
N GLN A 295 17.69 6.27 -17.21
CA GLN A 295 18.03 5.16 -18.09
C GLN A 295 17.56 3.79 -17.59
N TYR A 296 17.05 3.72 -16.35
CA TYR A 296 16.42 2.52 -15.82
C TYR A 296 15.19 2.10 -16.60
N GLN A 297 14.76 0.85 -16.40
CA GLN A 297 13.59 0.32 -17.08
C GLN A 297 12.34 1.14 -16.68
N GLN A 298 11.73 1.79 -17.67
CA GLN A 298 10.50 2.53 -17.46
C GLN A 298 9.29 1.60 -17.59
N VAL A 299 8.42 1.59 -16.59
CA VAL A 299 7.23 0.76 -16.53
C VAL A 299 5.98 1.64 -16.45
N TYR A 300 5.00 1.34 -17.28
CA TYR A 300 3.78 2.12 -17.47
C TYR A 300 2.54 1.26 -17.21
N TYR A 301 1.41 1.90 -16.94
CA TYR A 301 0.08 1.27 -16.84
C TYR A 301 -0.49 0.93 -18.23
N GLN A 302 0.26 0.15 -19.00
CA GLN A 302 -0.09 -0.32 -20.34
C GLN A 302 -0.32 -1.83 -20.33
N ASN A 303 -1.07 -2.33 -21.32
CA ASN A 303 -1.39 -3.76 -21.45
C ASN A 303 -2.04 -4.36 -20.19
N LEU A 304 -2.82 -3.54 -19.47
CA LEU A 304 -3.58 -3.98 -18.31
C LEU A 304 -4.63 -5.01 -18.75
N VAL A 305 -4.81 -6.05 -17.93
CA VAL A 305 -5.81 -7.10 -18.15
C VAL A 305 -6.86 -6.98 -17.06
N ALA A 306 -8.14 -7.15 -17.41
CA ALA A 306 -9.21 -7.20 -16.43
C ALA A 306 -8.93 -8.28 -15.37
N VAL A 307 -9.16 -7.95 -14.10
CA VAL A 307 -9.05 -8.93 -13.02
C VAL A 307 -10.16 -9.96 -13.19
N THR A 308 -9.75 -11.21 -13.34
CA THR A 308 -10.70 -12.33 -13.42
C THR A 308 -11.27 -12.62 -12.03
N PRO A 309 -12.53 -13.05 -11.93
CA PRO A 309 -13.09 -13.50 -10.66
C PRO A 309 -12.18 -14.54 -10.01
N PHE A 310 -12.03 -14.46 -8.69
CA PHE A 310 -11.27 -15.44 -7.92
C PHE A 310 -12.01 -15.84 -6.66
N ASP A 311 -11.72 -17.06 -6.19
CA ASP A 311 -12.29 -17.59 -4.96
C ASP A 311 -11.48 -17.11 -3.76
N PHE A 312 -12.17 -16.52 -2.79
CA PHE A 312 -11.61 -16.17 -1.50
C PHE A 312 -12.45 -16.83 -0.40
N PHE A 313 -11.91 -17.89 0.20
CA PHE A 313 -12.60 -18.70 1.21
C PHE A 313 -13.95 -19.28 0.76
N GLY A 314 -14.04 -19.77 -0.48
CA GLY A 314 -15.27 -20.36 -1.03
C GLY A 314 -16.28 -19.34 -1.54
N VAL A 315 -15.95 -18.05 -1.49
CA VAL A 315 -16.76 -16.97 -2.06
C VAL A 315 -16.09 -16.49 -3.35
N GLN A 316 -16.81 -16.63 -4.46
CA GLN A 316 -16.36 -16.06 -5.72
C GLN A 316 -16.60 -14.56 -5.71
N GLU A 317 -15.54 -13.78 -5.83
CA GLU A 317 -15.61 -12.32 -5.91
C GLU A 317 -15.31 -11.84 -7.33
N ASN A 318 -15.98 -10.76 -7.74
CA ASN A 318 -15.84 -10.18 -9.08
C ASN A 318 -15.54 -8.68 -8.98
N PHE A 319 -14.64 -8.21 -9.84
CA PHE A 319 -14.12 -6.85 -9.85
C PHE A 319 -14.12 -6.31 -11.29
N PRO A 320 -15.30 -6.09 -11.90
CA PRO A 320 -15.42 -5.82 -13.33
C PRO A 320 -14.75 -4.51 -13.80
N ASN A 321 -14.51 -3.58 -12.88
CA ASN A 321 -13.90 -2.28 -13.17
C ASN A 321 -12.43 -2.19 -12.73
N VAL A 322 -11.80 -3.34 -12.47
CA VAL A 322 -10.40 -3.41 -12.04
C VAL A 322 -9.57 -4.08 -13.12
N SER A 323 -8.52 -3.39 -13.58
CA SER A 323 -7.51 -3.96 -14.45
C SER A 323 -6.15 -3.99 -13.75
N CYS A 324 -5.34 -5.00 -14.03
CA CYS A 324 -4.02 -5.14 -13.46
C CYS A 324 -2.98 -5.64 -14.47
N ILE A 325 -1.71 -5.39 -14.16
CA ILE A 325 -0.55 -6.01 -14.81
C ILE A 325 0.47 -6.41 -13.75
N ALA A 326 1.11 -7.56 -13.96
CA ALA A 326 2.23 -8.04 -13.16
C ALA A 326 3.54 -7.73 -13.89
N ILE A 327 4.48 -7.09 -13.21
CA ILE A 327 5.83 -6.82 -13.72
C ILE A 327 6.83 -7.61 -12.86
N PRO A 328 7.58 -8.56 -13.46
CA PRO A 328 8.63 -9.26 -12.73
C PRO A 328 9.75 -8.28 -12.38
N LEU A 329 10.20 -8.32 -11.12
CA LEU A 329 11.29 -7.47 -10.64
C LEU A 329 12.67 -8.04 -10.97
N ASN A 330 12.75 -9.33 -11.31
CA ASN A 330 13.97 -10.05 -11.69
C ASN A 330 15.13 -9.88 -10.68
N LEU A 331 14.80 -9.78 -9.39
CA LEU A 331 15.78 -9.63 -8.33
C LEU A 331 16.68 -10.87 -8.22
N ALA A 332 17.98 -10.64 -8.08
CA ALA A 332 18.94 -11.68 -7.71
C ALA A 332 18.65 -12.18 -6.29
N SER A 333 18.99 -13.43 -6.00
CA SER A 333 18.76 -14.05 -4.68
C SER A 333 19.51 -13.37 -3.54
N ASP A 334 20.55 -12.61 -3.84
CA ASP A 334 21.41 -11.84 -2.93
C ASP A 334 21.21 -10.32 -3.07
N ALA A 335 20.18 -9.88 -3.78
CA ALA A 335 19.90 -8.45 -3.93
C ALA A 335 19.62 -7.78 -2.57
N HIS A 336 20.37 -6.71 -2.29
CA HIS A 336 20.19 -5.86 -1.10
C HIS A 336 19.39 -4.58 -1.42
N GLN A 337 19.35 -4.19 -2.69
CA GLN A 337 18.64 -3.03 -3.20
C GLN A 337 17.58 -3.47 -4.20
N GLY A 338 16.52 -2.70 -4.33
CA GLY A 338 15.47 -2.93 -5.31
C GLY A 338 15.97 -2.80 -6.76
N PRO A 339 15.14 -3.17 -7.74
CA PRO A 339 15.57 -3.22 -9.13
C PRO A 339 15.68 -1.82 -9.73
N ASN A 340 16.47 -1.71 -10.80
CA ASN A 340 16.58 -0.50 -11.63
C ASN A 340 15.33 -0.32 -12.51
N ILE A 341 14.19 -0.06 -11.86
CA ILE A 341 12.87 0.12 -12.44
C ILE A 341 12.28 1.45 -11.95
N ILE A 342 11.76 2.24 -12.88
CA ILE A 342 10.93 3.41 -12.60
C ILE A 342 9.48 3.09 -12.98
N ILE A 343 8.57 3.12 -12.01
CA ILE A 343 7.13 3.03 -12.27
C ILE A 343 6.59 4.44 -12.52
N ARG A 344 5.87 4.62 -13.63
CA ARG A 344 5.22 5.88 -14.01
C ARG A 344 3.77 5.88 -13.54
N GLY A 345 3.41 6.83 -12.67
CA GLY A 345 2.05 6.98 -12.13
C GLY A 345 1.04 7.43 -13.18
N VAL A 346 -0.24 7.15 -12.95
CA VAL A 346 -1.37 7.57 -13.81
C VAL A 346 -2.56 8.00 -12.94
N GLY A 347 -3.53 8.69 -13.55
CA GLY A 347 -4.67 9.26 -12.84
C GLY A 347 -4.25 10.50 -12.05
N ALA A 348 -4.65 10.59 -10.78
CA ALA A 348 -4.34 11.72 -9.91
C ALA A 348 -2.83 11.87 -9.61
N VAL A 349 -2.04 10.83 -9.88
CA VAL A 349 -0.59 10.82 -9.74
C VAL A 349 0.13 10.78 -11.09
N ASP A 350 -0.48 11.31 -12.15
CA ASP A 350 0.17 11.47 -13.45
C ASP A 350 1.51 12.24 -13.32
N GLY A 351 2.54 11.74 -13.97
CA GLY A 351 3.91 12.27 -13.89
C GLY A 351 4.74 11.81 -12.68
N LEU A 352 4.14 11.12 -11.70
CA LEU A 352 4.87 10.47 -10.60
C LEU A 352 5.87 9.44 -11.14
N ARG A 353 7.06 9.42 -10.55
CA ARG A 353 8.11 8.43 -10.83
C ARG A 353 8.47 7.75 -9.52
N ILE A 354 8.16 6.48 -9.41
CA ILE A 354 8.59 5.66 -8.28
C ILE A 354 9.84 4.89 -8.70
N ASN A 355 10.98 5.26 -8.13
CA ASN A 355 12.25 4.59 -8.31
C ASN A 355 12.40 3.45 -7.32
N LEU A 356 12.30 2.21 -7.81
CA LEU A 356 12.42 1.03 -6.97
C LEU A 356 13.87 0.74 -6.56
N SER A 357 14.88 1.34 -7.18
CA SER A 357 16.29 1.07 -6.84
C SER A 357 16.69 1.59 -5.45
N HIS A 358 15.90 2.51 -4.89
CA HIS A 358 16.12 3.05 -3.55
C HIS A 358 15.58 2.13 -2.43
N LEU A 359 14.82 1.09 -2.78
CA LEU A 359 14.21 0.20 -1.79
C LEU A 359 15.23 -0.75 -1.19
N LYS A 360 15.33 -0.76 0.14
CA LYS A 360 16.09 -1.78 0.87
C LYS A 360 15.31 -3.09 0.91
N LEU A 361 15.91 -4.19 0.49
CA LEU A 361 15.23 -5.49 0.42
C LEU A 361 15.38 -6.36 1.66
N ARG A 362 16.43 -6.14 2.47
CA ARG A 362 16.79 -6.95 3.65
C ARG A 362 17.27 -6.07 4.79
#